data_AF-A0A0K1PVM6-F1
#
_entry.id   AF-A0A0K1PVM6-F1
#
_cell.length_a   1.000
_cell.length_b   1.000
_cell.length_c   1.000
_cell.angle_alpha   90.00
_cell.angle_beta   90.00
_cell.angle_gamma   90.00
#
_symmetry.space_group_name_H-M   'P 1'
#
loop_
_entity.id
_entity.type
_entity.pdbx_description
1 polymer ?
#
loop_
_entity_poly.entity_id
_entity_poly.type
_entity_poly.pdbx_seq_one_letter_code
_entity_poly.pdbx_strand_id
1 'polypeptide(L)'
;MSTAVMARTEREKKGLPPAGPSDELEARTESEESTEAATGHKPKGKPRAPFVLGGLVLAAATVGGGFWLAGRGKESTDDAFVEAHVANVAARIPGQVMKVNVKDNQRVQVGDVLVEIDDRDAKVKLDTVQADLLSAKANLTAMETQLALTEKNVTANLQQAKGGVTQASAMAGSSRAGIDQAKADVEAAESRKVLAEIEFHRSEKLRADGSVAQADLDAKQALYDQAVAAVTQARARQQSAVVGVTNAAGGIETAQGRLVAAQAGPEQIEAARANVAVARARVAQADAAVEQAQLNLSYTQVKAQVAGVVSRRTVEVGQTVDPARPLMAITALDDVWVVANFKEDQISDIRDGQKVKLTVDAFGRKELTGHVDSLSGGSGARFSLLPPDNASGNFTKVVQRIPVLIHIDQKPAELTLRPGMSTYVTVLTGH
;
A
#
# COMPACT_ATOMS: atom_id res chain seq x y z
N MET A 1 -41.56 2.97 43.84
CA MET A 1 -42.69 2.67 42.95
C MET A 1 -42.16 1.84 41.77
N SER A 2 -42.84 0.87 41.17
CA SER A 2 -44.04 0.07 41.53
C SER A 2 -44.25 -0.99 40.44
N THR A 3 -44.63 -2.25 40.64
CA THR A 3 -44.75 -3.10 41.85
C THR A 3 -44.60 -4.57 41.40
N ALA A 4 -44.14 -5.49 42.27
CA ALA A 4 -44.02 -6.92 41.95
C ALA A 4 -45.39 -7.63 41.88
N VAL A 5 -45.48 -8.73 41.11
CA VAL A 5 -46.64 -9.64 41.09
C VAL A 5 -46.16 -11.11 41.10
N MET A 6 -46.56 -11.88 42.11
CA MET A 6 -46.55 -13.35 42.08
C MET A 6 -47.90 -13.87 41.56
N ALA A 7 -47.95 -15.11 41.07
CA ALA A 7 -48.78 -16.18 41.70
C ALA A 7 -48.80 -17.51 40.90
N ARG A 8 -48.57 -18.61 41.63
CA ARG A 8 -49.36 -19.89 41.66
C ARG A 8 -49.60 -20.74 40.38
N THR A 9 -50.08 -22.00 40.44
CA THR A 9 -49.89 -23.18 41.34
C THR A 9 -50.71 -24.38 40.79
N GLU A 10 -50.16 -25.59 40.84
CA GLU A 10 -50.82 -26.94 40.82
C GLU A 10 -51.45 -27.59 39.55
N ARG A 11 -51.15 -28.91 39.45
CA ARG A 11 -51.96 -30.10 39.02
C ARG A 11 -52.72 -30.11 37.68
N GLU A 12 -52.42 -31.11 36.84
CA GLU A 12 -53.13 -32.42 36.73
C GLU A 12 -52.31 -33.40 35.83
N LYS A 13 -52.67 -34.66 35.49
CA LYS A 13 -53.13 -35.87 36.24
C LYS A 13 -53.53 -36.98 35.23
N LYS A 14 -53.34 -38.27 35.57
CA LYS A 14 -53.81 -39.51 34.85
C LYS A 14 -53.28 -39.80 33.42
N GLY A 15 -53.08 -41.09 33.13
CA GLY A 15 -52.92 -41.66 31.77
C GLY A 15 -52.10 -42.96 31.72
N LEU A 16 -52.71 -44.10 31.37
CA LEU A 16 -52.15 -45.48 31.34
C LEU A 16 -52.90 -46.26 30.20
N PRO A 17 -52.61 -47.54 29.88
CA PRO A 17 -51.39 -48.26 29.45
C PRO A 17 -51.66 -48.84 28.01
N PRO A 18 -51.49 -50.13 27.62
CA PRO A 18 -50.53 -51.21 27.98
C PRO A 18 -49.87 -51.96 26.79
N ALA A 19 -48.80 -52.74 27.07
CA ALA A 19 -48.64 -54.14 26.64
C ALA A 19 -47.41 -54.80 27.32
N GLY A 20 -47.56 -56.06 27.77
CA GLY A 20 -46.50 -57.01 28.17
C GLY A 20 -46.90 -58.40 27.63
N PRO A 21 -46.60 -59.55 28.27
CA PRO A 21 -45.67 -59.83 29.40
C PRO A 21 -44.20 -59.91 28.88
N SER A 22 -43.21 -60.69 29.34
CA SER A 22 -43.00 -61.76 30.36
C SER A 22 -41.51 -61.76 30.79
N ASP A 23 -40.93 -62.60 31.68
CA ASP A 23 -41.39 -63.79 32.43
C ASP A 23 -41.14 -63.62 33.96
N GLU A 24 -40.65 -64.66 34.68
CA GLU A 24 -40.94 -64.88 36.12
C GLU A 24 -39.87 -65.71 36.88
N LEU A 25 -40.08 -65.94 38.18
CA LEU A 25 -39.31 -66.73 39.19
C LEU A 25 -38.06 -66.03 39.78
N GLU A 26 -37.97 -65.65 41.07
CA GLU A 26 -38.01 -66.41 42.37
C GLU A 26 -36.66 -67.09 42.73
N ALA A 27 -36.13 -67.17 43.96
CA ALA A 27 -36.49 -66.72 45.33
C ALA A 27 -35.17 -66.41 46.12
N ARG A 28 -35.05 -65.62 47.22
CA ARG A 28 -35.44 -65.87 48.65
C ARG A 28 -35.05 -67.28 49.17
N THR A 29 -34.41 -67.51 50.34
CA THR A 29 -33.75 -66.68 51.39
C THR A 29 -32.90 -67.62 52.30
N GLU A 30 -32.03 -67.09 53.20
CA GLU A 30 -31.53 -67.78 54.44
C GLU A 30 -30.65 -69.07 54.27
N SER A 31 -29.88 -69.59 55.25
CA SER A 31 -29.28 -69.06 56.51
C SER A 31 -28.03 -69.88 56.97
N GLU A 32 -27.30 -69.34 57.95
CA GLU A 32 -26.56 -70.01 59.07
C GLU A 32 -25.61 -71.22 58.89
N GLU A 33 -24.30 -70.94 59.04
CA GLU A 33 -23.40 -71.35 60.14
C GLU A 33 -23.17 -72.84 60.58
N SER A 34 -21.88 -73.17 60.76
CA SER A 34 -21.25 -74.23 61.61
C SER A 34 -21.32 -75.73 61.25
N THR A 35 -20.17 -76.41 61.33
CA THR A 35 -19.87 -77.61 62.18
C THR A 35 -18.44 -78.15 61.90
N GLU A 36 -17.84 -78.88 62.85
CA GLU A 36 -16.42 -79.31 62.89
C GLU A 36 -16.08 -80.70 62.31
N ALA A 37 -14.86 -80.79 61.74
CA ALA A 37 -13.79 -81.80 61.94
C ALA A 37 -13.90 -83.31 61.53
N ALA A 38 -12.69 -83.86 61.25
CA ALA A 38 -12.25 -85.28 61.27
C ALA A 38 -12.79 -86.22 60.15
N THR A 39 -12.03 -87.06 59.41
CA THR A 39 -10.57 -87.37 59.26
C THR A 39 -10.29 -87.74 57.77
N GLY A 40 -9.08 -87.97 57.22
CA GLY A 40 -7.70 -87.86 57.73
C GLY A 40 -6.82 -89.09 57.45
N HIS A 41 -5.96 -89.09 56.41
CA HIS A 41 -4.91 -90.11 56.15
C HIS A 41 -3.63 -89.52 55.48
N LYS A 42 -2.54 -90.30 55.42
CA LYS A 42 -1.15 -89.88 55.07
C LYS A 42 -0.62 -90.56 53.79
N PRO A 43 0.39 -89.98 53.10
CA PRO A 43 1.80 -90.38 53.35
C PRO A 43 2.80 -89.20 53.40
N LYS A 44 4.08 -89.49 53.70
CA LYS A 44 5.18 -88.51 53.87
C LYS A 44 6.06 -88.40 52.62
N GLY A 45 6.55 -87.19 52.31
CA GLY A 45 7.65 -86.94 51.35
C GLY A 45 8.68 -85.94 51.94
N LYS A 46 9.95 -86.03 51.54
CA LYS A 46 11.04 -85.14 52.04
C LYS A 46 11.20 -83.87 51.17
N PRO A 47 11.71 -82.75 51.74
CA PRO A 47 11.65 -81.43 51.10
C PRO A 47 12.75 -81.19 50.05
N ARG A 48 12.37 -80.55 48.93
CA ARG A 48 13.28 -79.97 47.91
C ARG A 48 12.70 -78.68 47.30
N ALA A 49 12.21 -77.77 48.15
CA ALA A 49 11.41 -76.60 47.75
C ALA A 49 12.10 -75.19 47.74
N PRO A 50 13.43 -75.00 47.69
CA PRO A 50 14.00 -73.67 47.40
C PRO A 50 14.38 -73.46 45.92
N PHE A 51 14.86 -74.50 45.22
CA PHE A 51 15.50 -74.34 43.90
C PHE A 51 14.53 -74.09 42.74
N VAL A 52 13.36 -74.75 42.72
CA VAL A 52 12.36 -74.54 41.65
C VAL A 52 11.78 -73.13 41.72
N LEU A 53 11.47 -72.66 42.94
CA LEU A 53 10.97 -71.30 43.17
C LEU A 53 12.03 -70.25 42.80
N GLY A 54 13.29 -70.47 43.18
CA GLY A 54 14.41 -69.60 42.79
C GLY A 54 14.59 -69.50 41.28
N GLY A 55 14.49 -70.62 40.55
CA GLY A 55 14.57 -70.62 39.08
C GLY A 55 13.42 -69.85 38.41
N LEU A 56 12.20 -69.98 38.93
CA LEU A 56 11.02 -69.27 38.41
C LEU A 56 11.08 -67.76 38.70
N VAL A 57 11.54 -67.38 39.89
CA VAL A 57 11.81 -65.96 40.23
C VAL A 57 12.93 -65.39 39.38
N LEU A 58 14.00 -66.16 39.11
CA LEU A 58 15.08 -65.71 38.23
C LEU A 58 14.60 -65.53 36.78
N ALA A 59 13.75 -66.41 36.26
CA ALA A 59 13.12 -66.26 34.95
C ALA A 59 12.17 -65.05 34.89
N ALA A 60 11.36 -64.82 35.93
CA ALA A 60 10.53 -63.63 36.03
C ALA A 60 11.37 -62.34 36.12
N ALA A 61 12.51 -62.37 36.81
CA ALA A 61 13.43 -61.25 36.93
C ALA A 61 14.22 -60.97 35.64
N THR A 62 14.58 -61.99 34.85
CA THR A 62 15.25 -61.77 33.55
C THR A 62 14.27 -61.34 32.46
N VAL A 63 13.06 -61.89 32.41
CA VAL A 63 11.99 -61.44 31.49
C VAL A 63 11.51 -60.04 31.87
N GLY A 64 11.17 -59.82 33.15
CA GLY A 64 10.74 -58.51 33.66
C GLY A 64 11.83 -57.45 33.58
N GLY A 65 13.07 -57.79 33.93
CA GLY A 65 14.23 -56.91 33.78
C GLY A 65 14.56 -56.61 32.32
N GLY A 66 14.44 -57.59 31.43
CA GLY A 66 14.58 -57.40 29.98
C GLY A 66 13.51 -56.48 29.41
N PHE A 67 12.26 -56.61 29.84
CA PHE A 67 11.16 -55.73 29.45
C PHE A 67 11.35 -54.30 29.99
N TRP A 68 11.77 -54.17 31.25
CA TRP A 68 12.09 -52.89 31.91
C TRP A 68 13.28 -52.17 31.28
N LEU A 69 14.29 -52.91 30.80
CA LEU A 69 15.39 -52.36 30.00
C LEU A 69 14.93 -51.98 28.58
N ALA A 70 14.08 -52.79 27.93
CA ALA A 70 13.60 -52.53 26.57
C ALA A 70 12.67 -51.31 26.47
N GLY A 71 11.89 -51.03 27.51
CA GLY A 71 11.06 -49.83 27.65
C GLY A 71 11.79 -48.58 28.12
N ARG A 72 13.08 -48.67 28.49
CA ARG A 72 13.85 -47.53 28.99
C ARG A 72 14.26 -46.57 27.86
N GLY A 73 14.29 -45.27 28.16
CA GLY A 73 14.80 -44.22 27.25
C GLY A 73 13.94 -44.00 26.00
N LYS A 74 12.64 -44.32 26.05
CA LYS A 74 11.67 -44.08 24.98
C LYS A 74 10.34 -43.66 25.55
N GLU A 75 9.70 -42.66 24.95
CA GLU A 75 8.33 -42.27 25.26
C GLU A 75 7.44 -42.39 24.02
N SER A 76 6.25 -42.95 24.17
CA SER A 76 5.33 -43.21 23.05
C SER A 76 3.92 -42.68 23.28
N THR A 77 3.29 -42.24 22.18
CA THR A 77 1.88 -41.84 22.16
C THR A 77 1.20 -42.34 20.88
N ASP A 78 -0.08 -42.67 21.04
CA ASP A 78 -1.05 -43.04 20.01
C ASP A 78 -1.95 -41.87 19.59
N ASP A 79 -2.02 -40.84 20.44
CA ASP A 79 -2.67 -39.56 20.19
C ASP A 79 -1.70 -38.65 19.43
N ALA A 80 -1.50 -38.96 18.14
CA ALA A 80 -0.71 -38.14 17.23
C ALA A 80 -1.29 -38.18 15.81
N PHE A 81 -1.20 -37.06 15.10
CA PHE A 81 -1.76 -36.91 13.76
C PHE A 81 -0.89 -36.02 12.87
N VAL A 82 -0.93 -36.30 11.56
CA VAL A 82 -0.32 -35.44 10.54
C VAL A 82 -1.06 -34.11 10.45
N GLU A 83 -0.31 -33.02 10.35
CA GLU A 83 -0.78 -31.69 9.98
C GLU A 83 0.00 -31.14 8.78
N ALA A 84 -0.47 -30.04 8.21
CA ALA A 84 0.19 -29.33 7.11
C ALA A 84 -0.32 -27.89 7.01
N HIS A 85 0.39 -27.03 6.29
CA HIS A 85 -0.06 -25.66 6.05
C HIS A 85 -1.29 -25.62 5.12
N VAL A 86 -2.39 -25.05 5.63
CA VAL A 86 -3.66 -24.88 4.91
C VAL A 86 -3.90 -23.41 4.58
N ALA A 87 -3.74 -23.05 3.31
CA ALA A 87 -4.01 -21.71 2.80
C ALA A 87 -5.49 -21.58 2.36
N ASN A 88 -6.25 -20.71 3.02
CA ASN A 88 -7.60 -20.36 2.59
C ASN A 88 -7.55 -19.35 1.44
N VAL A 89 -8.17 -19.67 0.31
CA VAL A 89 -8.28 -18.79 -0.86
C VAL A 89 -9.63 -18.08 -0.83
N ALA A 90 -9.60 -16.74 -0.84
CA ALA A 90 -10.78 -15.88 -0.96
C ALA A 90 -10.66 -14.98 -2.21
N ALA A 91 -11.78 -14.40 -2.66
CA ALA A 91 -11.76 -13.34 -3.66
C ALA A 91 -11.19 -12.04 -3.06
N ARG A 92 -10.67 -11.13 -3.91
CA ARG A 92 -10.30 -9.75 -3.48
C ARG A 92 -11.37 -8.70 -3.82
N ILE A 93 -12.32 -9.06 -4.68
CA ILE A 93 -13.47 -8.24 -5.08
C ILE A 93 -14.75 -9.09 -4.98
N PRO A 94 -15.93 -8.50 -4.72
CA PRO A 94 -17.20 -9.20 -4.84
C PRO A 94 -17.58 -9.38 -6.32
N GLY A 95 -18.42 -10.39 -6.61
CA GLY A 95 -18.94 -10.62 -7.96
C GLY A 95 -19.58 -12.00 -8.13
N GLN A 96 -20.14 -12.29 -9.30
CA GLN A 96 -20.71 -13.61 -9.60
C GLN A 96 -19.65 -14.54 -10.21
N VAL A 97 -19.60 -15.79 -9.74
CA VAL A 97 -18.67 -16.81 -10.27
C VAL A 97 -19.19 -17.35 -11.60
N MET A 98 -18.45 -17.08 -12.67
CA MET A 98 -18.74 -17.57 -14.02
C MET A 98 -18.24 -19.00 -14.21
N LYS A 99 -17.10 -19.36 -13.59
CA LYS A 99 -16.47 -20.67 -13.79
C LYS A 99 -15.54 -21.04 -12.64
N VAL A 100 -15.51 -22.33 -12.30
CA VAL A 100 -14.58 -22.91 -11.31
C VAL A 100 -13.74 -23.96 -12.04
N ASN A 101 -12.44 -23.72 -12.15
CA ASN A 101 -11.52 -24.52 -12.98
C ASN A 101 -10.98 -25.76 -12.26
N VAL A 102 -11.20 -25.87 -10.96
CA VAL A 102 -10.62 -26.92 -10.10
C VAL A 102 -11.68 -27.76 -9.40
N LYS A 103 -11.32 -29.02 -9.18
CA LYS A 103 -12.09 -30.03 -8.44
C LYS A 103 -11.44 -30.28 -7.08
N ASP A 104 -12.22 -30.77 -6.13
CA ASP A 104 -11.68 -31.27 -4.86
C ASP A 104 -10.66 -32.39 -5.10
N ASN A 105 -9.63 -32.44 -4.25
CA ASN A 105 -8.45 -33.32 -4.34
C ASN A 105 -7.54 -33.11 -5.57
N GLN A 106 -7.75 -32.08 -6.38
CA GLN A 106 -6.85 -31.72 -7.49
C GLN A 106 -5.57 -31.01 -6.97
N ARG A 107 -4.40 -31.37 -7.52
CA ARG A 107 -3.14 -30.64 -7.29
C ARG A 107 -3.09 -29.38 -8.16
N VAL A 108 -2.60 -28.28 -7.60
CA VAL A 108 -2.45 -26.96 -8.23
C VAL A 108 -1.06 -26.38 -7.97
N GLN A 109 -0.59 -25.52 -8.88
CA GLN A 109 0.65 -24.77 -8.80
C GLN A 109 0.40 -23.28 -8.55
N VAL A 110 1.42 -22.54 -8.12
CA VAL A 110 1.33 -21.08 -7.94
C VAL A 110 1.01 -20.41 -9.28
N GLY A 111 -0.03 -19.56 -9.29
CA GLY A 111 -0.49 -18.85 -10.48
C GLY A 111 -1.67 -19.49 -11.22
N ASP A 112 -2.01 -20.76 -10.94
CA ASP A 112 -3.17 -21.44 -11.54
C ASP A 112 -4.47 -20.66 -11.29
N VAL A 113 -5.28 -20.44 -12.32
CA VAL A 113 -6.60 -19.77 -12.20
C VAL A 113 -7.62 -20.76 -11.66
N LEU A 114 -8.05 -20.56 -10.42
CA LEU A 114 -8.95 -21.45 -9.69
C LEU A 114 -10.43 -21.12 -9.94
N VAL A 115 -10.75 -19.82 -9.96
CA VAL A 115 -12.11 -19.29 -10.12
C VAL A 115 -12.07 -18.07 -11.04
N GLU A 116 -13.02 -18.00 -11.98
CA GLU A 116 -13.28 -16.86 -12.84
C GLU A 116 -14.58 -16.19 -12.38
N ILE A 117 -14.46 -14.94 -11.94
CA ILE A 117 -15.57 -14.03 -11.59
C ILE A 117 -15.94 -13.23 -12.85
N ASP A 118 -17.20 -12.82 -12.97
CA ASP A 118 -17.66 -11.94 -14.05
C ASP A 118 -16.82 -10.64 -14.10
N ASP A 119 -16.27 -10.35 -15.27
CA ASP A 119 -15.32 -9.26 -15.49
C ASP A 119 -15.90 -8.08 -16.26
N ARG A 120 -17.19 -8.14 -16.64
CA ARG A 120 -17.85 -7.11 -17.47
C ARG A 120 -17.84 -5.73 -16.82
N ASP A 121 -18.23 -5.64 -15.55
CA ASP A 121 -18.24 -4.37 -14.81
C ASP A 121 -16.81 -3.83 -14.59
N ALA A 122 -15.83 -4.73 -14.38
CA ALA A 122 -14.42 -4.36 -14.23
C ALA A 122 -13.82 -3.84 -15.54
N LYS A 123 -14.16 -4.44 -16.69
CA LYS A 123 -13.79 -3.95 -18.04
C LYS A 123 -14.41 -2.60 -18.33
N VAL A 124 -15.74 -2.45 -18.17
CA VAL A 124 -16.42 -1.17 -18.37
C VAL A 124 -15.83 -0.09 -17.45
N LYS A 125 -15.51 -0.43 -16.19
CA LYS A 125 -14.86 0.53 -15.29
C LYS A 125 -13.46 0.90 -15.78
N LEU A 126 -12.65 -0.05 -16.22
CA LEU A 126 -11.33 0.20 -16.82
C LEU A 126 -11.43 1.11 -18.06
N ASP A 127 -12.38 0.84 -18.97
CA ASP A 127 -12.59 1.64 -20.18
C ASP A 127 -12.98 3.09 -19.84
N THR A 128 -13.83 3.30 -18.81
CA THR A 128 -14.16 4.67 -18.36
C THR A 128 -12.94 5.43 -17.84
N VAL A 129 -12.09 4.82 -17.00
CA VAL A 129 -10.91 5.53 -16.47
C VAL A 129 -9.81 5.70 -17.51
N GLN A 130 -9.75 4.85 -18.54
CA GLN A 130 -8.91 5.09 -19.72
C GLN A 130 -9.40 6.31 -20.53
N ALA A 131 -10.72 6.48 -20.69
CA ALA A 131 -11.29 7.68 -21.31
C ALA A 131 -11.03 8.94 -20.47
N ASP A 132 -11.15 8.87 -19.14
CA ASP A 132 -10.79 9.95 -18.22
C ASP A 132 -9.30 10.33 -18.34
N LEU A 133 -8.42 9.34 -18.46
CA LEU A 133 -6.98 9.53 -18.67
C LEU A 133 -6.65 10.18 -20.03
N LEU A 134 -7.36 9.81 -21.09
CA LEU A 134 -7.23 10.46 -22.41
C LEU A 134 -7.72 11.91 -22.35
N SER A 135 -8.82 12.19 -21.65
CA SER A 135 -9.34 13.54 -21.39
C SER A 135 -8.33 14.39 -20.59
N ALA A 136 -7.75 13.83 -19.52
CA ALA A 136 -6.71 14.49 -18.73
C ALA A 136 -5.45 14.80 -19.57
N LYS A 137 -5.01 13.85 -20.41
CA LYS A 137 -3.86 14.03 -21.32
C LYS A 137 -4.13 15.11 -22.37
N ALA A 138 -5.33 15.15 -22.97
CA ALA A 138 -5.72 16.22 -23.89
C ALA A 138 -5.75 17.61 -23.21
N ASN A 139 -6.25 17.69 -21.98
CA ASN A 139 -6.23 18.92 -21.18
C ASN A 139 -4.79 19.36 -20.85
N LEU A 140 -3.87 18.43 -20.55
CA LEU A 140 -2.45 18.76 -20.36
C LEU A 140 -1.85 19.35 -21.65
N THR A 141 -2.07 18.74 -22.81
CA THR A 141 -1.60 19.28 -24.10
C THR A 141 -2.17 20.66 -24.40
N ALA A 142 -3.43 20.93 -24.03
CA ALA A 142 -4.02 22.26 -24.14
C ALA A 142 -3.33 23.30 -23.23
N MET A 143 -3.01 22.95 -21.98
CA MET A 143 -2.27 23.84 -21.07
C MET A 143 -0.81 24.05 -21.50
N GLU A 144 -0.13 23.02 -21.99
CA GLU A 144 1.24 23.14 -22.51
C GLU A 144 1.29 24.00 -23.80
N THR A 145 0.27 23.88 -24.65
CA THR A 145 0.07 24.78 -25.80
C THR A 145 -0.18 26.22 -25.36
N GLN A 146 -1.04 26.44 -24.36
CA GLN A 146 -1.31 27.77 -23.81
C GLN A 146 -0.06 28.40 -23.17
N LEU A 147 0.76 27.62 -22.47
CA LEU A 147 2.05 28.07 -21.96
C LEU A 147 2.98 28.52 -23.10
N ALA A 148 3.14 27.70 -24.14
CA ALA A 148 3.97 28.05 -25.30
C ALA A 148 3.47 29.30 -26.07
N LEU A 149 2.15 29.56 -26.06
CA LEU A 149 1.56 30.80 -26.58
C LEU A 149 1.86 32.00 -25.65
N THR A 150 1.75 31.83 -24.33
CA THR A 150 2.09 32.88 -23.35
C THR A 150 3.57 33.25 -23.42
N GLU A 151 4.49 32.27 -23.48
CA GLU A 151 5.93 32.52 -23.60
C GLU A 151 6.26 33.28 -24.91
N LYS A 152 5.62 32.92 -26.03
CA LYS A 152 5.76 33.66 -27.31
C LYS A 152 5.20 35.08 -27.23
N ASN A 153 4.03 35.27 -26.66
CA ASN A 153 3.38 36.59 -26.53
C ASN A 153 4.20 37.52 -25.62
N VAL A 154 4.67 37.03 -24.47
CA VAL A 154 5.57 37.78 -23.58
C VAL A 154 6.87 38.16 -24.30
N THR A 155 7.49 37.22 -25.02
CA THR A 155 8.72 37.49 -25.79
C THR A 155 8.50 38.55 -26.88
N ALA A 156 7.39 38.46 -27.62
CA ALA A 156 7.02 39.42 -28.66
C ALA A 156 6.75 40.82 -28.08
N ASN A 157 5.95 40.91 -27.02
CA ASN A 157 5.64 42.16 -26.32
C ASN A 157 6.91 42.83 -25.76
N LEU A 158 7.80 42.05 -25.15
CA LEU A 158 9.09 42.54 -24.64
C LEU A 158 9.98 43.07 -25.76
N GLN A 159 10.03 42.39 -26.91
CA GLN A 159 10.79 42.82 -28.07
C GLN A 159 10.20 44.10 -28.71
N GLN A 160 8.88 44.19 -28.81
CA GLN A 160 8.18 45.39 -29.28
C GLN A 160 8.42 46.59 -28.35
N ALA A 161 8.37 46.39 -27.03
CA ALA A 161 8.63 47.44 -26.06
C ALA A 161 10.08 47.94 -26.09
N LYS A 162 11.06 47.02 -26.21
CA LYS A 162 12.47 47.36 -26.43
C LYS A 162 12.65 48.19 -27.71
N GLY A 163 12.04 47.76 -28.82
CA GLY A 163 12.06 48.50 -30.08
C GLY A 163 11.47 49.91 -29.96
N GLY A 164 10.37 50.06 -29.22
CA GLY A 164 9.77 51.36 -28.90
C GLY A 164 10.70 52.29 -28.12
N VAL A 165 11.43 51.77 -27.13
CA VAL A 165 12.45 52.56 -26.39
C VAL A 165 13.61 52.97 -27.31
N THR A 166 14.07 52.07 -28.20
CA THR A 166 15.09 52.40 -29.21
C THR A 166 14.61 53.50 -30.17
N GLN A 167 13.38 53.42 -30.66
CA GLN A 167 12.78 54.43 -31.54
C GLN A 167 12.66 55.79 -30.84
N ALA A 168 12.13 55.83 -29.62
CA ALA A 168 12.02 57.07 -28.84
C ALA A 168 13.39 57.69 -28.53
N SER A 169 14.39 56.84 -28.23
CA SER A 169 15.78 57.28 -28.01
C SER A 169 16.40 57.90 -29.26
N ALA A 170 16.15 57.32 -30.45
CA ALA A 170 16.60 57.88 -31.72
C ALA A 170 15.93 59.24 -32.02
N MET A 171 14.63 59.38 -31.73
CA MET A 171 13.91 60.65 -31.87
C MET A 171 14.43 61.72 -30.90
N ALA A 172 14.81 61.36 -29.68
CA ALA A 172 15.45 62.31 -28.76
C ALA A 172 16.87 62.71 -29.23
N GLY A 173 17.60 61.77 -29.85
CA GLY A 173 18.90 62.04 -30.48
C GLY A 173 18.81 63.06 -31.62
N SER A 174 17.88 62.88 -32.57
CA SER A 174 17.66 63.86 -33.65
C SER A 174 17.13 65.20 -33.13
N SER A 175 16.28 65.18 -32.10
CA SER A 175 15.77 66.41 -31.47
C SER A 175 16.89 67.22 -30.79
N ARG A 176 17.87 66.56 -30.15
CA ARG A 176 19.07 67.22 -29.59
C ARG A 176 19.93 67.86 -30.67
N ALA A 177 20.21 67.13 -31.76
CA ALA A 177 20.93 67.69 -32.91
C ALA A 177 20.21 68.92 -33.50
N GLY A 178 18.87 68.93 -33.51
CA GLY A 178 18.06 70.10 -33.89
C GLY A 178 18.24 71.32 -32.97
N ILE A 179 18.42 71.12 -31.66
CA ILE A 179 18.79 72.21 -30.73
C ILE A 179 20.18 72.76 -31.07
N ASP A 180 21.16 71.89 -31.33
CA ASP A 180 22.54 72.32 -31.56
C ASP A 180 22.70 73.06 -32.90
N GLN A 181 21.96 72.66 -33.95
CA GLN A 181 21.80 73.47 -35.16
C GLN A 181 21.14 74.83 -34.85
N ALA A 182 20.05 74.85 -34.07
CA ALA A 182 19.35 76.09 -33.77
C ALA A 182 20.16 77.06 -32.89
N LYS A 183 21.09 76.57 -32.05
CA LYS A 183 22.09 77.40 -31.36
C LYS A 183 23.04 78.06 -32.35
N ALA A 184 23.59 77.29 -33.31
CA ALA A 184 24.48 77.82 -34.34
C ALA A 184 23.78 78.84 -35.25
N ASP A 185 22.51 78.63 -35.59
CA ASP A 185 21.66 79.61 -36.30
C ASP A 185 21.54 80.94 -35.52
N VAL A 186 21.36 80.87 -34.19
CA VAL A 186 21.30 82.05 -33.29
C VAL A 186 22.65 82.75 -33.22
N GLU A 187 23.74 82.03 -32.97
CA GLU A 187 25.10 82.60 -32.87
C GLU A 187 25.53 83.29 -34.18
N ALA A 188 25.19 82.68 -35.33
CA ALA A 188 25.41 83.28 -36.64
C ALA A 188 24.52 84.51 -36.90
N ALA A 189 23.30 84.56 -36.35
CA ALA A 189 22.42 85.73 -36.44
C ALA A 189 22.90 86.87 -35.53
N GLU A 190 23.34 86.56 -34.31
CA GLU A 190 23.86 87.53 -33.35
C GLU A 190 25.18 88.14 -33.85
N SER A 191 26.05 87.34 -34.45
CA SER A 191 27.26 87.82 -35.15
C SER A 191 26.93 88.83 -36.26
N ARG A 192 25.87 88.59 -37.05
CA ARG A 192 25.40 89.55 -38.08
C ARG A 192 24.80 90.81 -37.46
N LYS A 193 24.06 90.70 -36.34
CA LYS A 193 23.51 91.83 -35.60
C LYS A 193 24.59 92.73 -35.04
N VAL A 194 25.64 92.17 -34.43
CA VAL A 194 26.81 92.93 -33.92
C VAL A 194 27.53 93.67 -35.05
N LEU A 195 27.72 93.04 -36.23
CA LEU A 195 28.31 93.72 -37.38
C LEU A 195 27.45 94.91 -37.85
N ALA A 196 26.12 94.72 -37.95
CA ALA A 196 25.20 95.79 -38.34
C ALA A 196 25.13 96.93 -37.31
N GLU A 197 25.26 96.62 -36.02
CA GLU A 197 25.30 97.57 -34.89
C GLU A 197 26.56 98.46 -34.93
N ILE A 198 27.72 97.85 -35.19
CA ILE A 198 28.98 98.56 -35.41
C ILE A 198 28.88 99.46 -36.66
N GLU A 199 28.34 98.94 -37.76
CA GLU A 199 28.14 99.70 -39.00
C GLU A 199 27.18 100.88 -38.84
N PHE A 200 26.09 100.70 -38.10
CA PHE A 200 25.13 101.75 -37.77
C PHE A 200 25.78 102.85 -36.92
N HIS A 201 26.35 102.52 -35.76
CA HIS A 201 27.02 103.52 -34.90
C HIS A 201 28.23 104.19 -35.57
N ARG A 202 28.87 103.53 -36.54
CA ARG A 202 29.95 104.13 -37.36
C ARG A 202 29.39 105.18 -38.32
N SER A 203 28.30 104.89 -39.02
CA SER A 203 27.63 105.87 -39.91
C SER A 203 26.94 106.99 -39.10
N GLU A 204 26.44 106.70 -37.89
CA GLU A 204 25.83 107.67 -36.97
C GLU A 204 26.81 108.80 -36.58
N LYS A 205 28.02 108.41 -36.15
CA LYS A 205 29.11 109.36 -35.84
C LYS A 205 29.52 110.16 -37.08
N LEU A 206 29.73 109.48 -38.21
CA LEU A 206 30.06 110.15 -39.47
C LEU A 206 28.97 111.11 -39.95
N ARG A 207 27.69 110.88 -39.60
CA ARG A 207 26.58 111.81 -39.91
C ARG A 207 26.60 113.04 -39.00
N ALA A 208 26.98 112.90 -37.72
CA ALA A 208 27.25 114.04 -36.84
C ALA A 208 28.44 114.89 -37.34
N ASP A 209 29.48 114.24 -37.87
CA ASP A 209 30.64 114.86 -38.52
C ASP A 209 30.36 115.34 -39.97
N GLY A 210 29.09 115.39 -40.40
CA GLY A 210 28.66 115.86 -41.72
C GLY A 210 29.19 115.07 -42.93
N SER A 211 29.76 113.89 -42.70
CA SER A 211 30.59 113.14 -43.67
C SER A 211 29.83 112.03 -44.44
N VAL A 212 28.56 111.78 -44.12
CA VAL A 212 27.67 110.85 -44.85
C VAL A 212 26.27 111.43 -45.02
N ALA A 213 25.60 111.04 -46.10
CA ALA A 213 24.25 111.51 -46.44
C ALA A 213 23.18 110.88 -45.53
N GLN A 214 22.04 111.57 -45.38
CA GLN A 214 20.87 111.10 -44.62
C GLN A 214 20.47 109.66 -45.02
N ALA A 215 20.36 109.38 -46.32
CA ALA A 215 19.93 108.08 -46.83
C ALA A 215 20.89 106.91 -46.50
N ASP A 216 22.18 107.15 -46.19
CA ASP A 216 23.11 106.05 -45.84
C ASP A 216 22.82 105.51 -44.44
N LEU A 217 22.81 106.35 -43.40
CA LEU A 217 22.50 105.88 -42.05
C LEU A 217 21.08 105.33 -41.95
N ASP A 218 20.11 105.88 -42.70
CA ASP A 218 18.74 105.37 -42.71
C ASP A 218 18.69 103.96 -43.35
N ALA A 219 19.57 103.65 -44.32
CA ALA A 219 19.77 102.29 -44.82
C ALA A 219 20.54 101.38 -43.83
N LYS A 220 21.52 101.91 -43.09
CA LYS A 220 22.23 101.17 -42.02
C LYS A 220 21.30 100.82 -40.85
N GLN A 221 20.38 101.72 -40.48
CA GLN A 221 19.31 101.49 -39.51
C GLN A 221 18.44 100.31 -39.96
N ALA A 222 17.95 100.33 -41.21
CA ALA A 222 17.14 99.25 -41.76
C ALA A 222 17.88 97.89 -41.77
N LEU A 223 19.20 97.88 -42.04
CA LEU A 223 20.03 96.68 -41.95
C LEU A 223 20.21 96.17 -40.51
N TYR A 224 20.34 97.07 -39.53
CA TYR A 224 20.38 96.72 -38.12
C TYR A 224 19.04 96.13 -37.64
N ASP A 225 17.93 96.77 -37.96
CA ASP A 225 16.58 96.30 -37.61
C ASP A 225 16.27 94.93 -38.27
N GLN A 226 16.69 94.74 -39.52
CA GLN A 226 16.62 93.45 -40.21
C GLN A 226 17.44 92.37 -39.47
N ALA A 227 18.62 92.70 -38.94
CA ALA A 227 19.45 91.77 -38.19
C ALA A 227 18.86 91.46 -36.80
N VAL A 228 18.26 92.44 -36.12
CA VAL A 228 17.50 92.24 -34.85
C VAL A 228 16.29 91.33 -35.07
N ALA A 229 15.56 91.51 -36.18
CA ALA A 229 14.46 90.62 -36.57
C ALA A 229 14.97 89.19 -36.85
N ALA A 230 16.13 89.05 -37.51
CA ALA A 230 16.74 87.74 -37.78
C ALA A 230 17.18 87.00 -36.50
N VAL A 231 17.77 87.70 -35.52
CA VAL A 231 18.09 87.13 -34.19
C VAL A 231 16.81 86.67 -33.48
N THR A 232 15.76 87.49 -33.53
CA THR A 232 14.46 87.16 -32.93
C THR A 232 13.85 85.91 -33.58
N GLN A 233 13.92 85.78 -34.91
CA GLN A 233 13.48 84.58 -35.63
C GLN A 233 14.32 83.34 -35.26
N ALA A 234 15.64 83.47 -35.15
CA ALA A 234 16.53 82.37 -34.79
C ALA A 234 16.26 81.87 -33.36
N ARG A 235 16.11 82.77 -32.38
CA ARG A 235 15.77 82.44 -30.99
C ARG A 235 14.39 81.77 -30.88
N ALA A 236 13.42 82.18 -31.70
CA ALA A 236 12.13 81.49 -31.79
C ALA A 236 12.26 80.04 -32.28
N ARG A 237 13.08 79.78 -33.31
CA ARG A 237 13.38 78.41 -33.79
C ARG A 237 14.08 77.58 -32.72
N GLN A 238 15.04 78.16 -31.99
CA GLN A 238 15.72 77.51 -30.87
C GLN A 238 14.71 77.09 -29.79
N GLN A 239 13.76 77.96 -29.41
CA GLN A 239 12.74 77.61 -28.43
C GLN A 239 11.82 76.48 -28.92
N SER A 240 11.46 76.44 -30.21
CA SER A 240 10.73 75.31 -30.80
C SER A 240 11.53 73.99 -30.73
N ALA A 241 12.84 74.03 -30.97
CA ALA A 241 13.72 72.86 -30.85
C ALA A 241 13.83 72.36 -29.39
N VAL A 242 13.87 73.26 -28.41
CA VAL A 242 13.84 72.93 -26.97
C VAL A 242 12.56 72.18 -26.61
N VAL A 243 11.40 72.68 -27.05
CA VAL A 243 10.11 71.99 -26.86
C VAL A 243 10.09 70.61 -27.55
N GLY A 244 10.76 70.48 -28.71
CA GLY A 244 10.96 69.20 -29.39
C GLY A 244 11.66 68.14 -28.53
N VAL A 245 12.73 68.51 -27.81
CA VAL A 245 13.42 67.60 -26.88
C VAL A 245 12.56 67.24 -25.67
N THR A 246 11.79 68.19 -25.12
CA THR A 246 10.85 67.89 -24.01
C THR A 246 9.79 66.86 -24.45
N ASN A 247 9.23 67.01 -25.65
CA ASN A 247 8.28 66.05 -26.22
C ASN A 247 8.93 64.68 -26.46
N ALA A 248 10.17 64.65 -26.96
CA ALA A 248 10.90 63.40 -27.16
C ALA A 248 11.26 62.70 -25.84
N ALA A 249 11.50 63.44 -24.75
CA ALA A 249 11.74 62.89 -23.42
C ALA A 249 10.49 62.17 -22.87
N GLY A 250 9.30 62.78 -22.98
CA GLY A 250 8.03 62.11 -22.65
C GLY A 250 7.74 60.89 -23.55
N GLY A 251 8.21 60.93 -24.81
CA GLY A 251 8.22 59.77 -25.70
C GLY A 251 9.07 58.61 -25.18
N ILE A 252 10.23 58.89 -24.58
CA ILE A 252 11.07 57.87 -23.92
C ILE A 252 10.39 57.34 -22.66
N GLU A 253 9.85 58.21 -21.81
CA GLU A 253 9.18 57.83 -20.55
C GLU A 253 7.99 56.89 -20.81
N THR A 254 7.13 57.23 -21.77
CA THR A 254 5.99 56.37 -22.15
C THR A 254 6.43 55.05 -22.79
N ALA A 255 7.55 55.01 -23.51
CA ALA A 255 8.14 53.78 -24.02
C ALA A 255 8.75 52.92 -22.90
N GLN A 256 9.39 53.53 -21.90
CA GLN A 256 9.93 52.86 -20.71
C GLN A 256 8.81 52.27 -19.84
N GLY A 257 7.70 53.00 -19.64
CA GLY A 257 6.52 52.47 -18.94
C GLY A 257 5.96 51.21 -19.61
N ARG A 258 5.90 51.19 -20.95
CA ARG A 258 5.53 49.98 -21.73
C ARG A 258 6.55 48.85 -21.58
N LEU A 259 7.84 49.16 -21.47
CA LEU A 259 8.89 48.16 -21.22
C LEU A 259 8.75 47.54 -19.81
N VAL A 260 8.50 48.33 -18.77
CA VAL A 260 8.26 47.83 -17.41
C VAL A 260 7.00 46.96 -17.37
N ALA A 261 5.91 47.37 -18.04
CA ALA A 261 4.71 46.54 -18.16
C ALA A 261 4.97 45.20 -18.90
N ALA A 262 5.82 45.19 -19.93
CA ALA A 262 6.23 43.98 -20.62
C ALA A 262 7.26 43.13 -19.85
N GLN A 263 7.98 43.73 -18.89
CA GLN A 263 8.88 43.03 -17.97
C GLN A 263 8.12 42.23 -16.90
N ALA A 264 6.85 42.53 -16.62
CA ALA A 264 5.93 41.73 -15.79
C ALA A 264 5.30 40.52 -16.53
N GLY A 265 6.01 40.02 -17.54
CA GLY A 265 5.64 38.84 -18.34
C GLY A 265 6.09 37.49 -17.75
N PRO A 266 7.27 37.36 -17.09
CA PRO A 266 7.68 36.11 -16.43
C PRO A 266 6.67 35.61 -15.39
N GLU A 267 6.01 36.51 -14.66
CA GLU A 267 4.96 36.19 -13.70
C GLU A 267 3.75 35.52 -14.38
N GLN A 268 3.43 35.91 -15.62
CA GLN A 268 2.38 35.30 -16.43
C GLN A 268 2.81 33.93 -16.96
N ILE A 269 4.10 33.76 -17.27
CA ILE A 269 4.70 32.48 -17.67
C ILE A 269 4.67 31.50 -16.48
N GLU A 270 5.06 31.92 -15.28
CA GLU A 270 5.03 31.06 -14.09
C GLU A 270 3.59 30.73 -13.64
N ALA A 271 2.63 31.66 -13.78
CA ALA A 271 1.21 31.34 -13.61
C ALA A 271 0.71 30.29 -14.63
N ALA A 272 1.15 30.36 -15.89
CA ALA A 272 0.84 29.34 -16.89
C ALA A 272 1.54 27.99 -16.61
N ARG A 273 2.77 28.00 -16.07
CA ARG A 273 3.50 26.80 -15.64
C ARG A 273 2.84 26.11 -14.44
N ALA A 274 2.30 26.88 -13.49
CA ALA A 274 1.49 26.34 -12.41
C ALA A 274 0.24 25.60 -12.94
N ASN A 275 -0.44 26.15 -13.95
CA ASN A 275 -1.57 25.48 -14.60
C ASN A 275 -1.16 24.18 -15.33
N VAL A 276 0.00 24.16 -16.00
CA VAL A 276 0.58 22.93 -16.58
C VAL A 276 0.91 21.90 -15.49
N ALA A 277 1.47 22.31 -14.35
CA ALA A 277 1.76 21.41 -13.23
C ALA A 277 0.48 20.78 -12.63
N VAL A 278 -0.58 21.58 -12.46
CA VAL A 278 -1.90 21.09 -12.03
C VAL A 278 -2.50 20.11 -13.05
N ALA A 279 -2.39 20.39 -14.36
CA ALA A 279 -2.85 19.48 -15.40
C ALA A 279 -2.06 18.15 -15.41
N ARG A 280 -0.73 18.21 -15.18
CA ARG A 280 0.12 17.02 -15.09
C ARG A 280 -0.18 16.18 -13.85
N ALA A 281 -0.50 16.81 -12.72
CA ALA A 281 -0.98 16.11 -11.53
C ALA A 281 -2.31 15.38 -11.77
N ARG A 282 -3.24 15.98 -12.52
CA ARG A 282 -4.49 15.31 -12.94
C ARG A 282 -4.24 14.11 -13.86
N VAL A 283 -3.27 14.19 -14.77
CA VAL A 283 -2.86 13.03 -15.58
C VAL A 283 -2.35 11.90 -14.69
N ALA A 284 -1.45 12.18 -13.73
CA ALA A 284 -0.94 11.16 -12.81
C ALA A 284 -2.05 10.53 -11.94
N GLN A 285 -3.02 11.34 -11.48
CA GLN A 285 -4.20 10.85 -10.75
C GLN A 285 -5.06 9.89 -11.60
N ALA A 286 -5.27 10.22 -12.88
CA ALA A 286 -6.02 9.36 -13.80
C ALA A 286 -5.26 8.09 -14.19
N ASP A 287 -3.92 8.15 -14.31
CA ASP A 287 -3.05 7.01 -14.61
C ASP A 287 -3.10 5.99 -13.44
N ALA A 288 -3.03 6.47 -12.19
CA ALA A 288 -3.22 5.64 -10.99
C ALA A 288 -4.66 5.06 -10.87
N ALA A 289 -5.67 5.78 -11.37
CA ALA A 289 -7.04 5.25 -11.43
C ALA A 289 -7.17 4.13 -12.48
N VAL A 290 -6.44 4.21 -13.60
CA VAL A 290 -6.31 3.12 -14.58
C VAL A 290 -5.60 1.92 -13.96
N GLU A 291 -4.48 2.10 -13.25
CA GLU A 291 -3.77 1.01 -12.56
C GLU A 291 -4.69 0.30 -11.55
N GLN A 292 -5.42 1.05 -10.71
CA GLN A 292 -6.38 0.47 -9.76
C GLN A 292 -7.51 -0.31 -10.45
N ALA A 293 -7.98 0.15 -11.61
CA ALA A 293 -8.97 -0.59 -12.39
C ALA A 293 -8.39 -1.85 -13.06
N GLN A 294 -7.13 -1.82 -13.52
CA GLN A 294 -6.41 -2.99 -14.02
C GLN A 294 -6.18 -4.03 -12.91
N LEU A 295 -5.81 -3.60 -11.70
CA LEU A 295 -5.70 -4.48 -10.53
C LEU A 295 -7.03 -5.13 -10.19
N ASN A 296 -8.13 -4.36 -10.16
CA ASN A 296 -9.47 -4.90 -9.93
C ASN A 296 -9.88 -5.90 -11.02
N LEU A 297 -9.59 -5.61 -12.29
CA LEU A 297 -9.81 -6.55 -13.40
C LEU A 297 -8.94 -7.81 -13.26
N SER A 298 -7.70 -7.71 -12.75
CA SER A 298 -6.87 -8.89 -12.47
C SER A 298 -7.43 -9.78 -11.35
N TYR A 299 -8.16 -9.18 -10.40
CA TYR A 299 -8.77 -9.85 -9.26
C TYR A 299 -10.06 -10.62 -9.58
N THR A 300 -10.59 -10.51 -10.82
CA THR A 300 -11.67 -11.41 -11.29
C THR A 300 -11.16 -12.84 -11.48
N GLN A 301 -9.85 -13.02 -11.72
CA GLN A 301 -9.19 -14.31 -11.78
C GLN A 301 -8.57 -14.65 -10.43
N VAL A 302 -9.28 -15.45 -9.62
CA VAL A 302 -8.75 -15.90 -8.32
C VAL A 302 -7.70 -16.99 -8.57
N LYS A 303 -6.44 -16.66 -8.32
CA LYS A 303 -5.27 -17.52 -8.58
C LYS A 303 -4.71 -18.17 -7.30
N ALA A 304 -4.11 -19.35 -7.46
CA ALA A 304 -3.38 -20.01 -6.38
C ALA A 304 -2.14 -19.20 -5.96
N GLN A 305 -2.06 -18.83 -4.69
CA GLN A 305 -0.89 -18.16 -4.10
C GLN A 305 0.16 -19.15 -3.54
N VAL A 306 -0.24 -20.41 -3.32
CA VAL A 306 0.64 -21.52 -2.91
C VAL A 306 0.36 -22.74 -3.77
N ALA A 307 1.37 -23.58 -3.99
CA ALA A 307 1.19 -24.89 -4.59
C ALA A 307 0.66 -25.88 -3.53
N GLY A 308 -0.09 -26.89 -3.95
CA GLY A 308 -0.68 -27.87 -3.03
C GLY A 308 -1.84 -28.64 -3.64
N VAL A 309 -2.72 -29.16 -2.79
CA VAL A 309 -3.96 -29.86 -3.20
C VAL A 309 -5.17 -29.11 -2.67
N VAL A 310 -6.18 -28.91 -3.52
CA VAL A 310 -7.48 -28.32 -3.13
C VAL A 310 -8.20 -29.32 -2.23
N SER A 311 -8.15 -29.12 -0.91
CA SER A 311 -8.68 -30.09 0.07
C SER A 311 -10.17 -29.92 0.37
N ARG A 312 -10.71 -28.72 0.17
CA ARG A 312 -12.15 -28.44 0.27
C ARG A 312 -12.52 -27.23 -0.57
N ARG A 313 -13.46 -27.41 -1.49
CA ARG A 313 -14.12 -26.36 -2.27
C ARG A 313 -15.44 -25.94 -1.59
N THR A 314 -15.70 -24.63 -1.51
CA THR A 314 -16.91 -24.04 -0.91
C THR A 314 -17.60 -23.04 -1.85
N VAL A 315 -17.18 -23.00 -3.11
CA VAL A 315 -17.69 -22.11 -4.16
C VAL A 315 -18.25 -22.93 -5.33
N GLU A 316 -19.40 -22.53 -5.83
CA GLU A 316 -20.04 -23.11 -7.03
C GLU A 316 -20.29 -22.05 -8.12
N VAL A 317 -20.50 -22.53 -9.36
CA VAL A 317 -20.80 -21.66 -10.50
C VAL A 317 -22.18 -21.00 -10.33
N GLY A 318 -22.26 -19.71 -10.67
CA GLY A 318 -23.45 -18.88 -10.49
C GLY A 318 -23.58 -18.26 -9.09
N GLN A 319 -22.75 -18.66 -8.12
CA GLN A 319 -22.74 -18.10 -6.77
C GLN A 319 -22.11 -16.70 -6.75
N THR A 320 -22.70 -15.77 -5.98
CA THR A 320 -22.04 -14.49 -5.64
C THR A 320 -21.01 -14.70 -4.52
N VAL A 321 -19.79 -14.21 -4.73
CA VAL A 321 -18.69 -14.24 -3.77
C VAL A 321 -18.42 -12.85 -3.19
N ASP A 322 -17.82 -12.84 -2.01
CA ASP A 322 -17.43 -11.64 -1.25
C ASP A 322 -16.04 -11.88 -0.61
N PRO A 323 -15.17 -10.85 -0.48
CA PRO A 323 -13.82 -11.02 0.06
C PRO A 323 -13.74 -11.59 1.49
N ALA A 324 -14.79 -11.47 2.30
CA ALA A 324 -14.82 -12.02 3.65
C ALA A 324 -14.99 -13.55 3.71
N ARG A 325 -15.34 -14.22 2.60
CA ARG A 325 -15.67 -15.65 2.58
C ARG A 325 -14.65 -16.50 1.82
N PRO A 326 -14.05 -17.54 2.43
CA PRO A 326 -13.16 -18.46 1.71
C PRO A 326 -13.93 -19.29 0.67
N LEU A 327 -13.35 -19.40 -0.52
CA LEU A 327 -13.87 -20.12 -1.68
C LEU A 327 -13.36 -21.56 -1.75
N MET A 328 -12.14 -21.80 -1.26
CA MET A 328 -11.53 -23.11 -1.11
C MET A 328 -10.32 -23.08 -0.18
N ALA A 329 -9.90 -24.25 0.29
CA ALA A 329 -8.66 -24.44 1.04
C ALA A 329 -7.66 -25.24 0.20
N ILE A 330 -6.43 -24.73 0.05
CA ILE A 330 -5.29 -25.43 -0.53
C ILE A 330 -4.38 -25.89 0.61
N THR A 331 -4.10 -27.19 0.66
CA THR A 331 -3.14 -27.78 1.60
C THR A 331 -1.82 -28.02 0.89
N ALA A 332 -0.72 -27.46 1.41
CA ALA A 332 0.61 -27.85 0.97
C ALA A 332 0.86 -29.29 1.41
N LEU A 333 1.15 -30.21 0.47
CA LEU A 333 1.45 -31.61 0.80
C LEU A 333 2.95 -31.92 0.74
N ASP A 334 3.77 -30.97 0.31
CA ASP A 334 5.22 -31.11 0.22
C ASP A 334 5.90 -30.79 1.57
N ASP A 335 5.25 -29.99 2.42
CA ASP A 335 5.64 -29.62 3.77
C ASP A 335 4.57 -30.08 4.77
N VAL A 336 4.91 -31.03 5.65
CA VAL A 336 3.98 -31.71 6.57
C VAL A 336 4.71 -32.11 7.87
N TRP A 337 4.07 -31.90 9.02
CA TRP A 337 4.58 -32.30 10.33
C TRP A 337 3.63 -33.27 11.03
N VAL A 338 4.04 -33.81 12.17
CA VAL A 338 3.15 -34.55 13.08
C VAL A 338 3.04 -33.80 14.39
N VAL A 339 1.82 -33.62 14.86
CA VAL A 339 1.52 -33.16 16.23
C VAL A 339 1.25 -34.38 17.09
N ALA A 340 2.06 -34.59 18.12
CA ALA A 340 1.97 -35.71 19.04
C ALA A 340 1.64 -35.25 20.46
N ASN A 341 0.48 -35.66 20.96
CA ASN A 341 -0.03 -35.25 22.26
C ASN A 341 0.46 -36.22 23.34
N PHE A 342 1.64 -35.97 23.88
CA PHE A 342 2.17 -36.72 25.03
C PHE A 342 1.46 -36.31 26.32
N LYS A 343 1.30 -37.24 27.26
CA LYS A 343 0.75 -36.93 28.58
C LYS A 343 1.75 -36.08 29.38
N GLU A 344 1.23 -35.29 30.32
CA GLU A 344 2.00 -34.40 31.21
C GLU A 344 3.16 -35.10 31.95
N ASP A 345 3.03 -36.39 32.30
CA ASP A 345 4.07 -37.19 32.94
C ASP A 345 5.19 -37.67 31.96
N GLN A 346 4.85 -37.90 30.69
CA GLN A 346 5.76 -38.35 29.63
C GLN A 346 6.67 -37.24 29.07
N ILE A 347 6.37 -35.96 29.35
CA ILE A 347 7.09 -34.81 28.80
C ILE A 347 8.47 -34.60 29.46
N SER A 348 8.67 -35.11 30.67
CA SER A 348 9.81 -34.84 31.56
C SER A 348 11.20 -34.96 30.90
N ASP A 349 11.38 -35.96 30.04
CA ASP A 349 12.65 -36.26 29.35
C ASP A 349 12.61 -35.95 27.83
N ILE A 350 11.52 -35.37 27.33
CA ILE A 350 11.37 -34.98 25.91
C ILE A 350 12.04 -33.63 25.66
N ARG A 351 12.85 -33.54 24.59
CA ARG A 351 13.59 -32.33 24.20
C ARG A 351 13.66 -32.18 22.68
N ASP A 352 13.78 -30.93 22.25
CA ASP A 352 14.19 -30.51 20.90
C ASP A 352 15.43 -31.31 20.41
N GLY A 353 15.43 -31.68 19.14
CA GLY A 353 16.48 -32.45 18.46
C GLY A 353 16.49 -33.96 18.76
N GLN A 354 15.63 -34.46 19.65
CA GLN A 354 15.54 -35.91 19.91
C GLN A 354 14.96 -36.65 18.70
N LYS A 355 15.53 -37.82 18.39
CA LYS A 355 15.08 -38.66 17.28
C LYS A 355 13.74 -39.35 17.59
N VAL A 356 12.90 -39.42 16.56
CA VAL A 356 11.54 -39.95 16.66
C VAL A 356 11.33 -41.04 15.60
N LYS A 357 10.76 -42.16 16.02
CA LYS A 357 10.14 -43.16 15.14
C LYS A 357 8.67 -42.83 15.01
N LEU A 358 8.18 -42.73 13.77
CA LEU A 358 6.76 -42.54 13.46
C LEU A 358 6.26 -43.72 12.63
N THR A 359 5.02 -44.14 12.82
CA THR A 359 4.33 -45.07 11.90
C THR A 359 2.94 -44.56 11.60
N VAL A 360 2.55 -44.61 10.31
CA VAL A 360 1.25 -44.10 9.84
C VAL A 360 0.36 -45.29 9.50
N ASP A 361 -0.82 -45.39 10.13
CA ASP A 361 -1.68 -46.57 9.96
C ASP A 361 -2.16 -46.75 8.51
N ALA A 362 -2.46 -45.65 7.82
CA ALA A 362 -2.89 -45.63 6.42
C ALA A 362 -1.88 -46.26 5.43
N PHE A 363 -0.62 -46.44 5.84
CA PHE A 363 0.46 -46.99 5.02
C PHE A 363 1.07 -48.27 5.61
N GLY A 364 0.26 -49.06 6.31
CA GLY A 364 0.66 -50.39 6.80
C GLY A 364 1.76 -50.35 7.86
N ARG A 365 1.84 -49.23 8.61
CA ARG A 365 2.84 -48.99 9.66
C ARG A 365 4.30 -49.08 9.17
N LYS A 366 4.58 -48.67 7.92
CA LYS A 366 5.95 -48.32 7.50
C LYS A 366 6.55 -47.33 8.52
N GLU A 367 7.74 -47.63 9.05
CA GLU A 367 8.48 -46.70 9.89
C GLU A 367 8.98 -45.50 9.07
N LEU A 368 8.79 -44.30 9.62
CA LEU A 368 9.39 -43.05 9.20
C LEU A 368 10.25 -42.50 10.33
N THR A 369 11.28 -41.73 9.98
CA THR A 369 12.15 -41.05 10.95
C THR A 369 11.92 -39.54 10.91
N GLY A 370 11.93 -38.94 12.09
CA GLY A 370 11.87 -37.50 12.28
C GLY A 370 12.63 -37.07 13.54
N HIS A 371 12.52 -35.79 13.87
CA HIS A 371 13.02 -35.23 15.12
C HIS A 371 11.93 -34.39 15.81
N VAL A 372 12.01 -34.29 17.13
CA VAL A 372 11.26 -33.29 17.90
C VAL A 372 11.77 -31.91 17.48
N ASP A 373 10.87 -31.08 16.96
CA ASP A 373 11.13 -29.68 16.61
C ASP A 373 10.86 -28.78 17.84
N SER A 374 9.68 -28.91 18.43
CA SER A 374 9.28 -28.04 19.54
C SER A 374 8.21 -28.66 20.44
N LEU A 375 8.10 -28.15 21.66
CA LEU A 375 7.07 -28.51 22.62
C LEU A 375 6.14 -27.30 22.83
N SER A 376 4.83 -27.52 22.82
CA SER A 376 3.84 -26.48 23.07
C SER A 376 4.00 -25.88 24.47
N GLY A 377 3.95 -24.54 24.57
CA GLY A 377 3.98 -23.80 25.85
C GLY A 377 2.75 -23.98 26.74
N GLY A 378 1.84 -24.92 26.41
CA GLY A 378 0.67 -25.26 27.20
C GLY A 378 -0.07 -26.49 26.65
N SER A 379 -0.93 -27.09 27.47
CA SER A 379 -1.75 -28.25 27.09
C SER A 379 -2.85 -27.86 26.09
N GLY A 380 -3.21 -28.77 25.18
CA GLY A 380 -4.23 -28.49 24.15
C GLY A 380 -5.59 -28.06 24.72
N ALA A 381 -5.95 -28.58 25.90
CA ALA A 381 -7.17 -28.20 26.63
C ALA A 381 -7.21 -26.73 27.09
N ARG A 382 -6.05 -26.06 27.23
CA ARG A 382 -5.97 -24.62 27.57
C ARG A 382 -6.15 -23.70 26.36
N PHE A 383 -5.90 -24.19 25.15
CA PHE A 383 -6.07 -23.45 23.90
C PHE A 383 -7.38 -23.82 23.15
N SER A 384 -8.18 -24.73 23.70
CA SER A 384 -9.52 -25.03 23.20
C SER A 384 -10.45 -23.81 23.28
N LEU A 385 -11.25 -23.59 22.24
CA LEU A 385 -12.34 -22.59 22.25
C LEU A 385 -13.42 -22.90 23.31
N LEU A 386 -13.52 -24.17 23.72
CA LEU A 386 -14.32 -24.66 24.84
C LEU A 386 -13.41 -25.45 25.79
N PRO A 387 -12.77 -24.82 26.78
CA PRO A 387 -12.02 -25.52 27.81
C PRO A 387 -12.95 -26.37 28.69
N PRO A 388 -12.51 -27.52 29.22
CA PRO A 388 -13.28 -28.29 30.18
C PRO A 388 -13.39 -27.53 31.51
N ASP A 389 -14.58 -27.04 31.84
CA ASP A 389 -14.86 -26.35 33.10
C ASP A 389 -15.26 -27.34 34.20
N ASN A 390 -14.39 -27.50 35.20
CA ASN A 390 -14.56 -28.44 36.32
C ASN A 390 -15.32 -27.81 37.51
N ALA A 391 -16.30 -26.94 37.24
CA ALA A 391 -17.01 -26.10 38.23
C ALA A 391 -18.00 -26.85 39.17
N SER A 392 -17.88 -28.17 39.34
CA SER A 392 -18.88 -29.02 40.02
C SER A 392 -18.31 -29.90 41.15
N GLY A 393 -17.28 -29.42 41.86
CA GLY A 393 -16.91 -29.87 43.22
C GLY A 393 -16.26 -31.25 43.35
N ASN A 394 -16.23 -32.06 42.29
CA ASN A 394 -15.63 -33.41 42.29
C ASN A 394 -14.26 -33.40 41.59
N PHE A 395 -13.17 -33.41 42.37
CA PHE A 395 -11.80 -33.24 41.88
C PHE A 395 -11.21 -34.51 41.23
N THR A 396 -11.70 -34.86 40.04
CA THR A 396 -11.06 -35.88 39.19
C THR A 396 -9.83 -35.29 38.51
N LYS A 397 -8.63 -35.86 38.72
CA LYS A 397 -7.42 -35.47 37.96
C LYS A 397 -7.54 -35.92 36.50
N VAL A 398 -7.98 -35.02 35.63
CA VAL A 398 -7.90 -35.22 34.17
C VAL A 398 -6.44 -35.19 33.74
N VAL A 399 -5.99 -36.20 32.98
CA VAL A 399 -4.65 -36.23 32.40
C VAL A 399 -4.59 -35.18 31.30
N GLN A 400 -3.75 -34.16 31.47
CA GLN A 400 -3.48 -33.20 30.41
C GLN A 400 -2.49 -33.79 29.41
N ARG A 401 -2.65 -33.44 28.13
CA ARG A 401 -1.67 -33.72 27.08
C ARG A 401 -1.06 -32.42 26.57
N ILE A 402 0.25 -32.46 26.33
CA ILE A 402 1.04 -31.36 25.77
C ILE A 402 1.39 -31.74 24.32
N PRO A 403 0.99 -30.92 23.33
CA PRO A 403 1.40 -31.12 21.94
C PRO A 403 2.93 -30.99 21.77
N VAL A 404 3.53 -31.96 21.10
CA VAL A 404 4.93 -31.97 20.67
C VAL A 404 4.93 -31.99 19.14
N LEU A 405 5.61 -31.03 18.51
CA LEU A 405 5.74 -30.91 17.06
C LEU A 405 6.95 -31.73 16.61
N ILE A 406 6.74 -32.51 15.55
CA ILE A 406 7.74 -33.46 15.03
C ILE A 406 7.88 -33.24 13.53
N HIS A 407 9.07 -32.84 13.10
CA HIS A 407 9.44 -32.70 11.70
C HIS A 407 9.86 -34.06 11.12
N ILE A 408 9.53 -34.33 9.85
CA ILE A 408 9.82 -35.60 9.18
C ILE A 408 11.08 -35.46 8.32
N ASP A 409 12.16 -36.17 8.69
CA ASP A 409 13.49 -36.00 8.07
C ASP A 409 13.55 -36.50 6.62
N GLN A 410 12.84 -37.59 6.35
CA GLN A 410 12.83 -38.27 5.05
C GLN A 410 11.41 -38.73 4.72
N LYS A 411 10.77 -38.03 3.78
CA LYS A 411 9.46 -38.40 3.23
C LYS A 411 9.66 -39.19 1.93
N PRO A 412 9.39 -40.51 1.88
CA PRO A 412 9.46 -41.27 0.64
C PRO A 412 8.45 -40.72 -0.38
N ALA A 413 8.87 -40.54 -1.64
CA ALA A 413 8.03 -39.96 -2.69
C ALA A 413 6.74 -40.75 -2.99
N GLU A 414 6.70 -42.04 -2.62
CA GLU A 414 5.51 -42.90 -2.69
C GLU A 414 4.43 -42.54 -1.65
N LEU A 415 4.80 -41.87 -0.55
CA LEU A 415 3.94 -41.68 0.63
C LEU A 415 3.33 -40.28 0.67
N THR A 416 2.16 -40.15 0.04
CA THR A 416 1.31 -38.95 0.15
C THR A 416 0.64 -38.88 1.53
N LEU A 417 1.40 -38.45 2.54
CA LEU A 417 0.86 -38.06 3.85
C LEU A 417 -0.15 -36.90 3.66
N ARG A 418 -1.26 -36.93 4.40
CA ARG A 418 -2.33 -35.93 4.38
C ARG A 418 -2.70 -35.54 5.82
N PRO A 419 -3.11 -34.29 6.08
CA PRO A 419 -3.58 -33.88 7.41
C PRO A 419 -4.73 -34.76 7.93
N GLY A 420 -4.75 -34.97 9.24
CA GLY A 420 -5.73 -35.82 9.93
C GLY A 420 -5.47 -37.32 9.83
N MET A 421 -4.38 -37.77 9.18
CA MET A 421 -3.93 -39.16 9.28
C MET A 421 -3.38 -39.45 10.69
N SER A 422 -3.93 -40.45 11.36
CA SER A 422 -3.44 -40.95 12.65
C SER A 422 -2.04 -41.59 12.52
N THR A 423 -1.22 -41.38 13.54
CA THR A 423 0.16 -41.88 13.60
C THR A 423 0.49 -42.38 15.00
N TYR A 424 1.23 -43.48 15.13
CA TYR A 424 1.91 -43.82 16.38
C TYR A 424 3.30 -43.21 16.38
N VAL A 425 3.67 -42.61 17.51
CA VAL A 425 4.91 -41.85 17.69
C VAL A 425 5.71 -42.43 18.85
N THR A 426 7.03 -42.53 18.69
CA THR A 426 7.97 -42.90 19.76
C THR A 426 9.21 -42.02 19.72
N VAL A 427 9.34 -41.14 20.70
CA VAL A 427 10.53 -40.30 20.93
C VAL A 427 11.59 -41.13 21.66
N LEU A 428 12.84 -41.03 21.22
CA LEU A 428 13.99 -41.67 21.88
C LEU A 428 14.61 -40.69 22.87
N THR A 429 14.13 -40.71 24.12
CA THR A 429 14.48 -39.72 25.16
C THR A 429 15.92 -39.85 25.68
N GLY A 430 16.56 -41.01 25.50
CA GLY A 430 18.00 -41.19 25.68
C GLY A 430 18.46 -41.37 27.13
N HIS A 431 18.59 -42.63 27.54
CA HIS A 431 19.16 -43.07 28.82
C HIS A 431 20.08 -44.28 28.58
#